data_AF-D0VFE6-F1
#
_entry.id   AF-D0VFE6-F1
#
_cell.length_a   1.000
_cell.length_b   1.000
_cell.length_c   1.000
_cell.angle_alpha   90.00
_cell.angle_beta   90.00
_cell.angle_gamma   90.00
#
_symmetry.space_group_name_H-M   'P 1'
#
loop_
_entity.id
_entity.type
_entity.pdbx_description
1 polymer ?
#
loop_
_entity_poly.entity_id
_entity_poly.type
_entity_poly.pdbx_seq_one_letter_code
_entity_poly.pdbx_strand_id
1 'polypeptide(L)'
;VTAKTSETAAANNAILAVNGDYYGANSTGYVIKNGVLYRDTVRDNAAYGDLAIYADGSFEVIYENEITAQELIDKGVVNLLAFGPSLVENGEIVVDTSTEVGRAMSSNPRSAIGIIDENHYIIVVADGR
;
A
#
# COMPACT_ATOMS: atom_id res chain seq x y z
N VAL A 1 3.85 -6.28 -14.04
CA VAL A 1 5.26 -6.59 -13.70
C VAL A 1 5.27 -7.98 -13.06
N THR A 2 6.19 -8.86 -13.48
CA THR A 2 6.27 -10.26 -13.00
C THR A 2 7.64 -10.63 -12.42
N ALA A 3 8.54 -9.66 -12.30
CA ALA A 3 9.87 -9.85 -11.73
C ALA A 3 9.79 -10.26 -10.26
N LYS A 4 10.76 -11.05 -9.79
CA LYS A 4 10.83 -11.42 -8.37
C LYS A 4 11.29 -10.22 -7.55
N THR A 5 10.77 -10.07 -6.34
CA THR A 5 11.22 -9.03 -5.38
C THR A 5 12.73 -9.01 -5.22
N SER A 6 13.37 -10.19 -5.18
CA SER A 6 14.83 -10.31 -5.08
C SER A 6 15.59 -9.75 -6.28
N GLU A 7 15.05 -9.88 -7.50
CA GLU A 7 15.67 -9.36 -8.72
C GLU A 7 15.59 -7.82 -8.72
N THR A 8 14.41 -7.27 -8.39
CA THR A 8 14.24 -5.82 -8.25
C THR A 8 15.10 -5.24 -7.13
N ALA A 9 15.23 -5.94 -6.00
CA ALA A 9 16.06 -5.53 -4.88
C ALA A 9 17.55 -5.44 -5.28
N ALA A 10 18.08 -6.50 -5.92
CA ALA A 10 19.46 -6.54 -6.38
C ALA A 10 19.75 -5.43 -7.42
N ALA A 11 18.82 -5.20 -8.35
CA ALA A 11 18.97 -4.15 -9.37
C ALA A 11 18.99 -2.72 -8.80
N ASN A 12 18.42 -2.51 -7.60
CA ASN A 12 18.32 -1.20 -6.96
C ASN A 12 19.20 -1.06 -5.71
N ASN A 13 20.09 -2.03 -5.44
CA ASN A 13 20.93 -2.05 -4.23
C ASN A 13 20.12 -1.90 -2.92
N ALA A 14 18.93 -2.51 -2.86
CA ALA A 14 18.06 -2.39 -1.71
C ALA A 14 18.62 -3.15 -0.50
N ILE A 15 18.59 -2.53 0.69
CA ILE A 15 18.95 -3.17 1.96
C ILE A 15 17.85 -4.12 2.48
N LEU A 16 16.60 -3.87 2.10
CA LEU A 16 15.41 -4.66 2.42
C LEU A 16 14.42 -4.51 1.27
N ALA A 17 13.73 -5.60 0.93
CA ALA A 17 12.61 -5.57 -0.01
C ALA A 17 11.55 -6.61 0.37
N VAL A 18 10.29 -6.18 0.34
CA VAL A 18 9.09 -7.02 0.49
C VAL A 18 8.20 -6.75 -0.72
N ASN A 19 7.40 -7.73 -1.15
CA ASN A 19 6.44 -7.49 -2.24
C ASN A 19 5.46 -6.36 -1.86
N GLY A 20 5.07 -5.57 -2.86
CA GLY A 20 4.14 -4.45 -2.69
C GLY A 20 2.68 -4.84 -2.94
N ASP A 21 1.94 -3.87 -3.47
CA ASP A 21 0.53 -3.96 -3.83
C ASP A 21 0.26 -4.77 -5.11
N TYR A 22 -1.02 -4.98 -5.39
CA TYR A 22 -1.52 -5.72 -6.55
C TYR A 22 -1.55 -4.87 -7.83
N TYR A 23 -0.82 -3.76 -7.91
CA TYR A 23 -0.94 -2.79 -9.01
C TYR A 23 -0.77 -3.40 -10.41
N GLY A 24 0.11 -4.40 -10.53
CA GLY A 24 0.37 -5.09 -11.80
C GLY A 24 -0.61 -6.22 -12.13
N ALA A 25 -1.47 -6.63 -11.18
CA ALA A 25 -2.49 -7.65 -11.34
C ALA A 25 -3.91 -7.06 -11.46
N ASN A 26 -4.15 -5.93 -10.81
CA ASN A 26 -5.41 -5.19 -10.89
C ASN A 26 -5.41 -4.25 -12.10
N SER A 27 -6.58 -4.01 -12.68
CA SER A 27 -6.79 -2.98 -13.71
C SER A 27 -7.25 -1.64 -13.14
N THR A 28 -7.64 -1.60 -11.87
CA THR A 28 -8.11 -0.42 -11.13
C THR A 28 -7.27 -0.18 -9.86
N GLY A 29 -7.50 0.95 -9.22
CA GLY A 29 -6.74 1.47 -8.07
C GLY A 29 -5.63 2.41 -8.52
N TYR A 30 -5.39 3.48 -7.76
CA TYR A 30 -4.40 4.49 -8.12
C TYR A 30 -2.98 3.92 -8.14
N VAL A 31 -2.14 4.40 -9.07
CA VAL A 31 -0.74 3.99 -9.17
C VAL A 31 0.12 5.24 -9.29
N ILE A 32 0.77 5.60 -8.19
CA ILE A 32 1.78 6.65 -8.14
C ILE A 32 3.11 6.00 -7.77
N LYS A 33 4.15 6.17 -8.60
CA LYS A 33 5.51 5.67 -8.31
C LYS A 33 6.52 6.75 -8.65
N ASN A 34 7.42 7.05 -7.71
CA ASN A 34 8.40 8.14 -7.81
C ASN A 34 7.82 9.49 -8.28
N GLY A 35 6.64 9.86 -7.77
CA GLY A 35 5.95 11.11 -8.10
C GLY A 35 5.32 11.14 -9.49
N VAL A 36 5.27 9.99 -10.19
CA VAL A 36 4.63 9.86 -11.51
C VAL A 36 3.30 9.13 -11.36
N LEU A 37 2.24 9.73 -11.87
CA LEU A 37 0.91 9.12 -11.96
C LEU A 37 0.81 8.19 -13.17
N TYR A 38 0.64 6.90 -12.91
CA TYR A 38 0.50 5.86 -13.93
C TYR A 38 -0.95 5.39 -14.13
N ARG A 39 -1.80 5.53 -13.10
CA ARG A 39 -3.21 5.16 -13.15
C ARG A 39 -4.02 5.95 -12.12
N ASP A 40 -5.17 6.43 -12.54
CA ASP A 40 -6.12 7.28 -11.81
C ASP A 40 -7.53 6.68 -11.76
N THR A 41 -7.65 5.38 -12.07
CA THR A 41 -8.92 4.67 -12.02
C THR A 41 -9.21 4.22 -10.61
N VAL A 42 -10.36 4.62 -10.06
CA VAL A 42 -10.83 4.22 -8.73
C VAL A 42 -11.13 2.71 -8.69
N ARG A 43 -10.75 2.04 -7.60
CA ARG A 43 -11.00 0.62 -7.33
C ARG A 43 -12.41 0.38 -6.82
N ASP A 44 -12.92 -0.84 -7.02
CA ASP A 44 -14.27 -1.21 -6.57
C ASP A 44 -14.42 -1.12 -5.04
N ASN A 45 -13.36 -1.41 -4.29
CA ASN A 45 -13.29 -1.29 -2.83
C ASN A 45 -12.64 0.03 -2.39
N ALA A 46 -13.02 1.16 -3.00
CA ALA A 46 -12.47 2.49 -2.70
C ALA A 46 -12.63 2.92 -1.22
N ALA A 47 -13.55 2.29 -0.49
CA ALA A 47 -13.72 2.49 0.95
C ALA A 47 -12.63 1.83 1.81
N TYR A 48 -11.72 1.04 1.22
CA TYR A 48 -10.52 0.60 1.92
C TYR A 48 -9.46 1.69 1.80
N GLY A 49 -8.64 1.84 2.83
CA GLY A 49 -7.52 2.79 2.81
C GLY A 49 -6.40 2.35 1.85
N ASP A 50 -5.79 3.32 1.20
CA ASP A 50 -4.50 3.19 0.51
C ASP A 50 -3.41 3.93 1.26
N LEU A 51 -2.18 3.47 1.12
CA LEU A 51 -1.04 4.10 1.77
C LEU A 51 -0.37 5.08 0.81
N ALA A 52 -0.52 6.38 1.07
CA ALA A 52 0.26 7.43 0.45
C ALA A 52 1.60 7.63 1.20
N ILE A 53 2.68 7.75 0.44
CA ILE A 53 4.04 7.94 0.94
C ILE A 53 4.60 9.23 0.35
N TYR A 54 5.00 10.14 1.23
CA TYR A 54 5.55 11.44 0.88
C TYR A 54 7.08 11.42 0.79
N ALA A 55 7.65 12.43 0.14
CA ALA A 55 9.09 12.56 -0.05
C ALA A 55 9.87 12.72 1.26
N ASP A 56 9.23 13.25 2.31
CA ASP A 56 9.81 13.41 3.64
C ASP A 56 9.78 12.12 4.49
N GLY A 57 9.15 11.06 3.97
CA GLY A 57 8.98 9.78 4.66
C GLY A 57 7.65 9.62 5.41
N SER A 58 6.83 10.67 5.48
CA SER A 58 5.53 10.59 6.13
C SER A 58 4.55 9.69 5.35
N PHE A 59 3.66 9.05 6.10
CA PHE A 59 2.58 8.21 5.55
C PHE A 59 1.22 8.86 5.82
N GLU A 60 0.29 8.68 4.88
CA GLU A 60 -1.12 9.03 5.04
C GLU A 60 -1.99 7.90 4.51
N VAL A 61 -3.05 7.58 5.24
CA VAL A 61 -4.13 6.72 4.72
C VAL A 61 -5.09 7.58 3.94
N ILE A 62 -5.35 7.22 2.69
CA ILE A 62 -6.30 7.92 1.82
C ILE A 62 -7.40 6.98 1.33
N TYR A 63 -8.52 7.54 0.90
CA TYR A 63 -9.64 6.82 0.32
C TYR A 63 -9.93 7.35 -1.08
N GLU A 64 -9.88 6.49 -2.09
CA GLU A 64 -9.95 6.90 -3.51
C GLU A 64 -11.30 7.52 -3.91
N ASN A 65 -12.34 7.37 -3.09
CA ASN A 65 -13.65 8.02 -3.28
C ASN A 65 -13.73 9.42 -2.63
N GLU A 66 -12.70 9.83 -1.90
CA GLU A 66 -12.64 11.11 -1.17
C GLU A 66 -11.59 12.07 -1.73
N ILE A 67 -10.57 11.55 -2.42
CA ILE A 67 -9.48 12.33 -3.02
C ILE A 67 -9.11 11.78 -4.40
N THR A 68 -8.82 12.66 -5.35
CA THR A 68 -8.37 12.26 -6.69
C THR A 68 -6.87 11.97 -6.73
N ALA A 69 -6.46 11.13 -7.69
CA ALA A 69 -5.04 10.81 -7.88
C ALA A 69 -4.18 12.05 -8.20
N GLN A 70 -4.73 13.04 -8.90
CA GLN A 70 -4.02 14.28 -9.22
C GLN A 70 -3.82 15.14 -7.95
N GLU A 71 -4.81 15.22 -7.07
CA GLU A 71 -4.65 15.94 -5.80
C GLU A 71 -3.53 15.33 -4.93
N LEU A 72 -3.36 14.00 -4.97
CA LEU A 72 -2.24 13.33 -4.28
C LEU A 72 -0.88 13.74 -4.87
N ILE A 73 -0.77 13.84 -6.20
CA ILE A 73 0.45 14.35 -6.86
C ILE A 73 0.71 15.80 -6.44
N ASP A 74 -0.31 16.64 -6.45
CA ASP A 74 -0.20 18.06 -6.11
C ASP A 74 0.17 18.26 -4.62
N LYS A 75 -0.24 17.34 -3.75
CA LYS A 75 0.18 17.27 -2.33
C LYS A 75 1.61 16.74 -2.14
N GLY A 76 2.26 16.22 -3.18
CA GLY A 76 3.64 15.74 -3.12
C GLY A 76 3.80 14.26 -2.76
N VAL A 77 2.75 13.44 -2.95
CA VAL A 77 2.85 11.98 -2.81
C VAL A 77 3.84 11.44 -3.84
N VAL A 78 4.86 10.70 -3.38
CA VAL A 78 5.87 10.10 -4.26
C VAL A 78 5.58 8.64 -4.55
N ASN A 79 4.94 7.91 -3.64
CA ASN A 79 4.49 6.54 -3.90
C ASN A 79 3.12 6.30 -3.27
N LEU A 80 2.29 5.50 -3.95
CA LEU A 80 1.03 5.01 -3.41
C LEU A 80 1.02 3.48 -3.46
N LEU A 81 0.48 2.83 -2.42
CA LEU A 81 0.26 1.39 -2.36
C LEU A 81 -1.24 1.09 -2.17
N ALA A 82 -1.84 0.43 -3.15
CA ALA A 82 -3.26 0.13 -3.18
C ALA A 82 -3.55 -1.35 -2.83
N PHE A 83 -3.49 -1.71 -1.53
CA PHE A 83 -3.71 -3.10 -1.08
C PHE A 83 -4.56 -3.25 0.19
N GLY A 84 -5.22 -2.19 0.67
CA GLY A 84 -5.97 -2.12 1.92
C GLY A 84 -6.93 -3.29 2.22
N PRO A 85 -7.47 -3.35 3.44
CA PRO A 85 -7.79 -2.20 4.30
C PRO A 85 -6.63 -1.76 5.20
N SER A 86 -6.73 -0.53 5.73
CA SER A 86 -5.99 -0.08 6.91
C SER A 86 -6.25 -1.04 8.07
N LEU A 87 -5.24 -1.38 8.86
CA LEU A 87 -5.40 -2.27 10.02
C LEU A 87 -5.48 -1.49 11.34
N VAL A 88 -4.69 -0.42 11.44
CA VAL A 88 -4.58 0.45 12.62
C VAL A 88 -4.52 1.90 12.15
N GLU A 89 -5.34 2.76 12.75
CA GLU A 89 -5.31 4.21 12.54
C GLU A 89 -5.33 4.89 13.90
N ASN A 90 -4.48 5.91 14.10
CA ASN A 90 -4.37 6.67 15.36
C ASN A 90 -4.17 5.77 16.61
N GLY A 91 -3.49 4.63 16.45
CA GLY A 91 -3.26 3.66 17.53
C GLY A 91 -4.43 2.74 17.85
N GLU A 92 -5.54 2.84 17.12
CA GLU A 92 -6.73 2.01 17.28
C GLU A 92 -6.88 1.00 16.13
N ILE A 93 -7.32 -0.21 16.45
CA ILE A 93 -7.62 -1.23 15.43
C ILE A 93 -8.91 -0.81 14.72
N VAL A 94 -8.86 -0.68 13.39
CA VAL A 94 -10.00 -0.23 12.56
C VAL A 94 -10.64 -1.35 11.73
N VAL A 95 -10.24 -2.59 11.97
CA VAL A 95 -10.77 -3.79 11.31
C VAL A 95 -11.31 -4.78 12.33
N ASP A 96 -12.23 -5.63 11.88
CA ASP A 96 -12.79 -6.72 12.68
C ASP A 96 -12.66 -8.07 11.95
N THR A 97 -13.14 -9.13 12.59
CA THR A 97 -13.10 -10.49 12.03
C THR A 97 -14.01 -10.68 10.81
N SER A 98 -14.94 -9.76 10.57
CA SER A 98 -15.81 -9.74 9.38
C SER A 98 -15.28 -8.86 8.25
N THR A 99 -14.18 -8.13 8.48
CA THR A 99 -13.55 -7.30 7.46
C THR A 99 -12.92 -8.21 6.42
N GLU A 100 -13.57 -8.31 5.27
CA GLU A 100 -13.21 -9.22 4.19
C GLU A 100 -11.91 -8.78 3.51
N VAL A 101 -10.78 -9.33 3.94
CA VAL A 101 -9.52 -9.24 3.18
C VAL A 101 -9.43 -10.30 2.07
N GLY A 102 -10.53 -10.43 1.31
CA GLY A 102 -10.79 -11.24 0.11
C GLY A 102 -10.57 -12.77 0.18
N ARG A 103 -9.77 -13.20 1.16
CA ARG A 103 -9.26 -14.56 1.42
C ARG A 103 -8.79 -14.69 2.88
N ALA A 104 -9.43 -13.97 3.81
CA ALA A 104 -9.00 -13.84 5.20
C ALA A 104 -9.00 -15.16 5.99
N MET A 105 -9.77 -16.14 5.51
CA MET A 105 -10.10 -17.36 6.26
C MET A 105 -9.25 -18.59 5.94
N SER A 106 -8.24 -18.47 5.07
CA SER A 106 -7.21 -19.51 4.90
C SER A 106 -5.84 -18.98 5.34
N SER A 107 -4.91 -19.88 5.63
CA SER A 107 -3.56 -19.59 6.15
C SER A 107 -2.66 -18.88 5.12
N ASN A 108 -3.18 -17.96 4.31
CA ASN A 108 -2.43 -17.28 3.24
C ASN A 108 -1.30 -16.40 3.81
N PRO A 109 -0.17 -16.30 3.11
CA PRO A 109 0.88 -15.36 3.49
C PRO A 109 0.37 -13.92 3.42
N ARG A 110 0.87 -13.05 4.32
CA ARG A 110 0.48 -11.64 4.41
C ARG A 110 1.69 -10.75 4.66
N SER A 111 1.61 -9.55 4.10
CA SER A 111 2.55 -8.47 4.34
C SER A 111 1.78 -7.22 4.76
N ALA A 112 2.33 -6.45 5.69
CA ALA A 112 1.81 -5.16 6.11
C ALA A 112 2.96 -4.18 6.32
N ILE A 113 2.67 -2.89 6.18
CA ILE A 113 3.60 -1.79 6.44
C ILE A 113 2.85 -0.69 7.19
N GLY A 114 3.52 -0.03 8.13
CA GLY A 114 3.00 1.08 8.89
C GLY A 114 4.12 1.96 9.43
N ILE A 115 3.72 3.03 10.14
CA ILE A 115 4.62 3.99 10.78
C ILE A 115 4.17 4.18 12.24
N ILE A 116 5.12 4.27 13.17
CA ILE A 116 4.83 4.44 14.61
C ILE A 116 5.37 5.73 15.20
N ASP A 117 6.28 6.40 14.49
CA ASP A 117 6.84 7.72 14.82
C ASP A 117 7.47 8.29 13.54
N GLU A 118 7.89 9.56 13.56
CA GLU A 118 8.57 10.20 12.43
C GLU A 118 9.71 9.30 11.90
N ASN A 119 9.56 8.84 10.66
CA ASN A 119 10.50 7.99 9.95
C ASN A 119 10.81 6.64 10.64
N HIS A 120 9.93 6.16 11.53
CA HIS A 120 10.03 4.86 12.18
C HIS A 120 8.98 3.89 11.62
N TYR A 121 9.41 3.10 10.64
CA TYR A 121 8.56 2.17 9.91
C TYR A 121 8.54 0.78 10.53
N ILE A 122 7.38 0.13 10.47
CA ILE A 122 7.21 -1.29 10.77
C ILE A 122 6.80 -1.99 9.49
N ILE A 123 7.49 -3.08 9.17
CA ILE A 123 7.10 -4.01 8.11
C ILE A 123 6.89 -5.37 8.76
N VAL A 124 5.72 -5.96 8.53
CA VAL A 124 5.36 -7.29 9.01
C VAL A 124 5.23 -8.21 7.82
N VAL A 125 5.88 -9.37 7.87
CA VAL A 125 5.72 -10.45 6.90
C VAL A 125 5.39 -11.71 7.68
N ALA A 126 4.28 -12.35 7.33
CA ALA A 126 3.85 -13.61 7.89
C ALA A 126 3.73 -14.63 6.76
N ASP A 127 4.51 -15.71 6.86
CA ASP A 127 4.42 -16.83 5.93
C ASP A 127 3.08 -17.57 6.07
N GLY A 128 2.69 -18.27 5.01
CA GLY A 128 1.41 -18.97 4.94
C GLY A 128 1.31 -19.93 3.75
N ARG A 129 0.21 -20.70 3.68
CA ARG A 129 -0.13 -21.64 2.61
C ARG A 129 -1.64 -21.80 2.42
#